data_AF-A0A2N5RIQ7-F1
#
_entry.id   AF-A0A2N5RIQ7-F1
#
_cell.length_a   1.000
_cell.length_b   1.000
_cell.length_c   1.000
_cell.angle_alpha   90.00
_cell.angle_beta   90.00
_cell.angle_gamma   90.00
#
_symmetry.space_group_name_H-M   'P 1'
#
loop_
_entity.id
_entity.type
_entity.pdbx_description
1 polymer ?
#
loop_
_entity_poly.entity_id
_entity_poly.type
_entity_poly.pdbx_seq_one_letter_code
_entity_poly.pdbx_strand_id
1 'polypeptide(L)'
;MSRNVVPDQSNPYLELGRFIHEEYNSGLTLPGMKVDVLFEKNGMRIVGEVKKSSASVKGARYQLLYYLMRLEEEGLKARGEIIIPNEDKRIPVELDEESRKELRNIIVQIHEVLSKDIPPSPSRKSICRKCGYELFCFS
;
A
#
# COMPACT_ATOMS: atom_id res chain seq x y z
N MET A 1 -34.75 14.37 9.83
CA MET A 1 -33.83 15.51 9.62
C MET A 1 -34.09 16.55 10.69
N SER A 2 -33.27 16.63 11.74
CA SER A 2 -33.20 17.80 12.64
C SER A 2 -31.87 17.74 13.36
N ARG A 3 -31.05 18.79 13.19
CA ARG A 3 -29.67 18.96 13.67
C ARG A 3 -28.63 18.26 12.78
N ASN A 4 -28.26 18.96 11.71
CA ASN A 4 -27.08 18.70 10.89
C ASN A 4 -25.79 18.87 11.71
N VAL A 5 -25.58 17.98 12.68
CA VAL A 5 -24.26 17.75 13.26
C VAL A 5 -23.66 16.66 12.40
N VAL A 6 -22.96 17.08 11.35
CA VAL A 6 -22.12 16.16 10.57
C VAL A 6 -20.88 15.93 11.41
N PRO A 7 -20.54 14.69 11.79
CA PRO A 7 -19.26 14.41 12.40
C PRO A 7 -18.14 14.92 11.48
N ASP A 8 -17.09 15.47 12.06
CA ASP A 8 -15.92 15.93 11.32
C ASP A 8 -15.44 14.85 10.34
N GLN A 9 -15.64 15.07 9.04
CA GLN A 9 -15.30 14.11 7.99
C GLN A 9 -13.78 13.95 7.81
N SER A 10 -12.97 14.77 8.50
CA SER A 10 -11.52 14.61 8.52
C SER A 10 -11.02 13.60 9.57
N ASN A 11 -11.93 12.97 10.32
CA ASN A 11 -11.58 11.98 11.33
C ASN A 11 -11.29 10.60 10.69
N PRO A 12 -10.04 10.09 10.75
CA PRO A 12 -9.65 8.79 10.20
C PRO A 12 -10.49 7.61 10.73
N TYR A 13 -11.04 7.75 11.94
CA TYR A 13 -11.87 6.73 12.57
C TYR A 13 -13.25 6.57 11.90
N LEU A 14 -13.75 7.59 11.18
CA LEU A 14 -15.00 7.50 10.40
C LEU A 14 -14.79 6.79 9.06
N GLU A 15 -13.64 6.99 8.41
CA GLU A 15 -13.27 6.22 7.19
C GLU A 15 -13.07 4.74 7.53
N LEU A 16 -12.48 4.45 8.69
CA LEU A 16 -12.38 3.09 9.23
C LEU A 16 -13.74 2.49 9.62
N GLY A 17 -14.69 3.34 10.06
CA GLY A 17 -16.08 2.94 10.26
C GLY A 17 -16.80 2.56 8.97
N ARG A 18 -16.52 3.26 7.85
CA ARG A 18 -17.01 2.91 6.51
C ARG A 18 -16.32 1.66 5.93
N PHE A 19 -15.04 1.45 6.22
CA PHE A 19 -14.28 0.23 5.90
C PHE A 19 -14.95 -1.05 6.42
N ILE A 20 -15.76 -0.94 7.48
CA ILE A 20 -16.46 -2.07 8.10
C ILE A 20 -17.81 -2.36 7.42
N HIS A 21 -18.40 -1.39 6.71
CA HIS A 21 -19.84 -1.40 6.44
C HIS A 21 -20.26 -1.39 4.96
N GLU A 22 -19.37 -1.02 4.02
CA GLU A 22 -19.74 -0.93 2.60
C GLU A 22 -19.23 -2.13 1.80
N GLU A 23 -20.20 -2.99 1.45
CA GLU A 23 -20.10 -3.94 0.35
C GLU A 23 -19.45 -3.27 -0.86
N TYR A 24 -18.49 -3.99 -1.46
CA TYR A 24 -18.03 -3.85 -2.84
C TYR A 24 -18.38 -2.51 -3.50
N ASN A 25 -17.40 -1.62 -3.67
CA ASN A 25 -17.07 -0.96 -4.93
C ASN A 25 -16.16 0.23 -4.69
N SER A 26 -15.02 0.23 -5.38
CA SER A 26 -14.07 1.35 -5.53
C SER A 26 -13.27 1.78 -4.30
N GLY A 27 -11.95 1.56 -4.38
CA GLY A 27 -10.93 2.48 -3.89
C GLY A 27 -11.10 3.03 -2.46
N LEU A 28 -10.52 2.38 -1.45
CA LEU A 28 -10.48 2.97 -0.12
C LEU A 28 -9.31 3.96 -0.03
N THR A 29 -9.61 5.20 0.36
CA THR A 29 -8.59 6.17 0.75
C THR A 29 -8.57 6.21 2.28
N LEU A 30 -7.41 5.97 2.88
CA LEU A 30 -7.11 6.24 4.29
C LEU A 30 -5.97 7.28 4.32
N PRO A 31 -5.69 7.95 5.46
CA PRO A 31 -4.55 8.86 5.55
C PRO A 31 -3.23 8.19 5.11
N GLY A 32 -2.70 8.59 3.95
CA GLY A 32 -1.48 8.03 3.38
C GLY A 32 -1.62 6.65 2.71
N MET A 33 -2.83 6.11 2.52
CA MET A 33 -3.06 4.83 1.85
C MET A 33 -4.16 4.96 0.79
N LYS A 34 -3.92 4.34 -0.37
CA LYS A 34 -4.94 4.18 -1.41
C LYS A 34 -4.99 2.71 -1.79
N VAL A 35 -6.04 2.04 -1.37
CA VAL A 35 -6.29 0.63 -1.66
C VAL A 35 -7.10 0.54 -2.94
N ASP A 36 -6.63 -0.22 -3.93
CA ASP A 36 -7.34 -0.34 -5.21
C ASP A 36 -8.66 -1.13 -5.07
N VAL A 37 -8.63 -2.24 -4.34
CA VAL A 37 -9.77 -3.15 -4.18
C VAL A 37 -9.88 -3.65 -2.75
N LEU A 38 -11.08 -3.72 -2.22
CA LEU A 38 -11.39 -4.34 -0.93
C LEU A 38 -12.54 -5.33 -1.13
N PHE A 39 -12.37 -6.56 -0.66
CA PHE A 39 -13.42 -7.58 -0.73
C PHE A 39 -13.29 -8.60 0.39
N GLU A 40 -14.36 -9.35 0.66
CA GLU A 40 -14.33 -10.45 1.61
C GLU A 40 -14.20 -11.80 0.90
N LYS A 41 -13.39 -12.71 1.47
CA LYS A 41 -13.22 -14.08 0.99
C LYS A 41 -13.13 -15.00 2.20
N ASN A 42 -14.05 -15.96 2.30
CA ASN A 42 -14.13 -16.93 3.42
C ASN A 42 -14.19 -16.27 4.81
N GLY A 43 -14.96 -15.19 4.98
CA GLY A 43 -15.06 -14.47 6.25
C GLY A 43 -13.82 -13.64 6.61
N MET A 44 -12.90 -13.45 5.66
CA MET A 44 -11.68 -12.67 5.85
C MET A 44 -11.61 -11.51 4.84
N ARG A 45 -11.27 -10.31 5.33
CA ARG A 45 -11.09 -9.13 4.49
C ARG A 45 -9.81 -9.23 3.68
N ILE A 46 -9.89 -8.90 2.40
CA ILE A 46 -8.79 -8.92 1.44
C ILE A 46 -8.55 -7.53 0.89
N VAL A 47 -7.32 -7.04 1.03
CA VAL A 47 -6.81 -5.80 0.44
C VAL A 47 -6.13 -6.15 -0.87
N GLY A 48 -6.65 -5.65 -1.97
CA GLY A 48 -6.20 -5.94 -3.33
C GLY A 48 -5.43 -4.78 -3.96
N GLU A 49 -4.35 -5.11 -4.67
CA GLU A 49 -3.59 -4.19 -5.55
C GLU A 49 -3.67 -4.71 -6.99
N VAL A 50 -4.11 -3.89 -7.95
CA VAL A 50 -4.28 -4.31 -9.35
C VAL A 50 -3.10 -3.84 -10.20
N LYS A 51 -2.38 -4.77 -10.83
CA LYS A 51 -1.28 -4.45 -11.76
C LYS A 51 -1.58 -4.93 -13.18
N LYS A 52 -1.09 -4.16 -14.16
CA LYS A 52 -1.17 -4.53 -15.58
C LYS A 52 -0.21 -5.66 -15.97
N SER A 53 0.90 -5.82 -15.24
CA SER A 53 1.90 -6.87 -15.47
C SER A 53 2.70 -7.18 -14.21
N SER A 54 3.39 -8.31 -14.24
CA SER A 54 4.26 -8.82 -13.17
C SER A 54 5.56 -8.01 -12.95
N ALA A 55 5.90 -7.07 -13.83
CA ALA A 55 7.16 -6.32 -13.79
C ALA A 55 7.37 -5.48 -12.51
N SER A 56 6.31 -5.19 -11.75
CA SER A 56 6.34 -4.34 -10.55
C SER A 56 5.81 -5.02 -9.27
N VAL A 57 5.74 -6.36 -9.26
CA VAL A 57 5.17 -7.15 -8.15
C VAL A 57 5.91 -6.89 -6.83
N LYS A 58 7.23 -6.70 -6.86
CA LYS A 58 8.01 -6.43 -5.64
C LYS A 58 7.54 -5.16 -4.92
N GLY A 59 7.31 -4.08 -5.66
CA GLY A 59 6.81 -2.82 -5.09
C GLY A 59 5.38 -2.98 -4.56
N ALA A 60 4.51 -3.64 -5.34
CA ALA A 60 3.14 -3.97 -4.92
C ALA A 60 3.09 -4.80 -3.63
N ARG A 61 4.01 -5.76 -3.47
CA ARG A 61 4.13 -6.59 -2.26
C ARG A 61 4.42 -5.72 -1.04
N TYR A 62 5.43 -4.85 -1.08
CA TYR A 62 5.75 -4.02 0.09
C TYR A 62 4.65 -3.00 0.40
N GLN A 63 4.00 -2.45 -0.62
CA GLN A 63 2.83 -1.58 -0.42
C GLN A 63 1.72 -2.32 0.33
N LEU A 64 1.36 -3.53 -0.10
CA LEU A 64 0.35 -4.34 0.58
C LEU A 64 0.80 -4.74 1.99
N LEU A 65 2.06 -5.15 2.19
CA LEU A 65 2.59 -5.45 3.52
C LEU A 65 2.46 -4.26 4.47
N TYR A 66 2.75 -3.05 3.99
CA TYR A 66 2.57 -1.82 4.76
C TYR A 66 1.10 -1.59 5.12
N TYR A 67 0.18 -1.82 4.19
CA TYR A 67 -1.25 -1.68 4.44
C TYR A 67 -1.76 -2.69 5.47
N LEU A 68 -1.35 -3.96 5.35
CA LEU A 68 -1.70 -4.99 6.31
C LEU A 68 -1.18 -4.66 7.72
N MET A 69 0.04 -4.13 7.82
CA MET A 69 0.61 -3.71 9.09
C MET A 69 -0.19 -2.58 9.72
N ARG A 70 -0.58 -1.57 8.94
CA ARG A 70 -1.40 -0.44 9.43
C ARG A 70 -2.79 -0.87 9.86
N LEU A 71 -3.41 -1.78 9.13
CA LEU A 71 -4.71 -2.34 9.52
C LEU A 71 -4.60 -3.14 10.81
N GLU A 72 -3.53 -3.93 10.99
CA GLU A 72 -3.32 -4.69 12.22
C GLU A 72 -3.09 -3.79 13.44
N GLU A 73 -2.35 -2.69 13.29
CA GLU A 73 -2.15 -1.68 14.34
C GLU A 73 -3.47 -1.06 14.82
N GLU A 74 -4.45 -0.92 13.93
CA GLU A 74 -5.82 -0.47 14.23
C GLU A 74 -6.73 -1.63 14.70
N GLY A 75 -6.19 -2.84 14.92
CA GLY A 75 -6.93 -4.02 15.39
C GLY A 75 -7.71 -4.76 14.31
N LEU A 76 -7.49 -4.44 13.02
CA LEU A 76 -8.22 -5.02 11.90
C LEU A 76 -7.39 -6.12 11.22
N LYS A 77 -7.94 -7.33 11.16
CA LYS A 77 -7.31 -8.46 10.47
C LYS A 77 -7.70 -8.46 8.98
N ALA A 78 -6.70 -8.52 8.11
CA ALA A 78 -6.87 -8.65 6.67
C ALA A 78 -5.75 -9.47 6.03
N ARG A 79 -5.95 -9.91 4.79
CA ARG A 79 -4.91 -10.48 3.91
C ARG A 79 -4.71 -9.62 2.67
N GLY A 80 -3.56 -9.71 2.03
CA GLY A 80 -3.26 -9.01 0.79
C GLY A 80 -3.39 -9.92 -0.43
N GLU A 81 -3.79 -9.37 -1.57
CA GLU A 81 -3.74 -10.07 -2.86
C GLU A 81 -3.30 -9.11 -3.99
N ILE A 82 -2.25 -9.48 -4.73
CA ILE A 82 -1.88 -8.76 -5.96
C ILE A 82 -2.61 -9.44 -7.11
N ILE A 83 -3.39 -8.66 -7.86
CA ILE A 83 -4.20 -9.14 -8.98
C ILE A 83 -3.56 -8.64 -10.27
N ILE A 84 -3.26 -9.56 -11.19
CA ILE A 84 -2.70 -9.25 -12.51
C ILE A 84 -3.66 -9.82 -13.57
N PRO A 85 -4.69 -9.06 -13.98
CA PRO A 85 -5.75 -9.58 -14.84
C PRO A 85 -5.26 -10.12 -16.19
N ASN A 86 -4.29 -9.43 -16.81
CA ASN A 86 -3.75 -9.81 -18.11
C ASN A 86 -2.97 -11.13 -18.09
N GLU A 87 -2.54 -11.58 -16.91
CA GLU A 87 -1.78 -12.82 -16.71
C GLU A 87 -2.63 -13.89 -15.99
N ASP A 88 -3.92 -13.62 -15.75
CA ASP A 88 -4.82 -14.42 -14.90
C ASP A 88 -4.17 -14.87 -13.58
N LYS A 89 -3.44 -13.94 -12.95
CA LYS A 89 -2.57 -14.25 -11.81
C LYS A 89 -3.03 -13.52 -10.57
N ARG A 90 -3.13 -14.26 -9.46
CA ARG A 90 -3.36 -13.74 -8.12
C ARG A 90 -2.24 -14.20 -7.20
N ILE A 91 -1.59 -13.24 -6.54
CA ILE A 91 -0.44 -13.51 -5.66
C ILE A 91 -0.84 -13.11 -4.24
N PRO A 92 -1.00 -14.07 -3.31
CA PRO A 92 -1.29 -13.74 -1.92
C PRO A 92 -0.11 -13.03 -1.28
N VAL A 93 -0.41 -12.09 -0.40
CA VAL A 93 0.55 -11.36 0.43
C VAL A 93 0.10 -11.48 1.88
N GLU A 94 0.98 -12.03 2.72
CA GLU A 94 0.71 -12.26 4.14
C GLU A 94 1.75 -11.52 4.99
N LEU A 95 1.29 -10.95 6.10
CA LEU A 95 2.12 -10.22 7.07
C LEU A 95 2.55 -11.17 8.21
N ASP A 96 3.51 -12.03 7.91
CA ASP A 96 4.18 -12.92 8.87
C ASP A 96 5.40 -12.25 9.54
N GLU A 97 6.08 -12.97 10.44
CA GLU A 97 7.25 -12.43 11.15
C GLU A 97 8.44 -12.07 10.24
N GLU A 98 8.64 -12.83 9.16
CA GLU A 98 9.73 -12.58 8.22
C GLU A 98 9.46 -11.30 7.41
N SER A 99 8.27 -11.19 6.82
CA SER A 99 7.84 -10.03 6.05
C SER A 99 7.72 -8.77 6.90
N ARG A 100 7.31 -8.88 8.18
CA ARG A 100 7.35 -7.77 9.15
C ARG A 100 8.77 -7.27 9.36
N LYS A 101 9.73 -8.18 9.57
CA LYS A 101 11.14 -7.82 9.74
C LYS A 101 11.68 -7.16 8.47
N GLU A 102 11.38 -7.73 7.32
CA GLU A 102 11.78 -7.17 6.02
C GLU A 102 11.20 -5.76 5.81
N LEU A 103 9.91 -5.57 6.07
CA LEU A 103 9.23 -4.28 5.95
C LEU A 103 9.82 -3.24 6.90
N ARG A 104 10.05 -3.59 8.18
CA ARG A 104 10.70 -2.69 9.15
C ARG A 104 12.09 -2.26 8.70
N ASN A 105 12.89 -3.18 8.18
CA ASN A 105 14.21 -2.86 7.65
C ASN A 105 14.14 -1.88 6.46
N ILE A 106 13.17 -2.07 5.56
CA ILE A 106 12.95 -1.15 4.43
C ILE A 106 12.56 0.24 4.93
N ILE A 107 11.66 0.33 5.91
CA ILE A 107 11.24 1.61 6.51
C ILE A 107 12.45 2.32 7.12
N VAL A 108 13.30 1.61 7.87
CA VAL A 108 14.55 2.17 8.43
C VAL A 108 15.46 2.69 7.31
N GLN A 109 15.71 1.91 6.27
CA GLN A 109 16.54 2.32 5.14
C GLN A 109 15.99 3.56 4.41
N ILE A 110 14.66 3.68 4.28
CA ILE A 110 14.02 4.87 3.72
C ILE A 110 14.33 6.10 4.61
N HIS A 111 14.15 5.98 5.92
CA HIS A 111 14.48 7.06 6.85
C HIS A 111 15.95 7.46 6.82
N GLU A 112 16.87 6.49 6.74
CA GLU A 112 18.30 6.75 6.60
C GLU A 112 18.66 7.49 5.32
N VAL A 113 17.93 7.26 4.22
CA VAL A 113 18.14 7.99 2.96
C VAL A 113 17.58 9.40 3.08
N LEU A 114 16.41 9.57 3.70
CA LEU A 114 15.76 10.87 3.89
C LEU A 114 16.51 11.77 4.88
N SER A 115 17.23 11.20 5.84
CA SER A 115 17.99 11.94 6.84
C SER A 115 19.34 12.46 6.35
N LYS A 116 19.74 12.15 5.11
CA LYS A 116 21.00 12.64 4.54
C LYS A 116 20.77 14.02 3.96
N ASP A 117 21.69 14.95 4.27
CA ASP A 117 21.71 16.28 3.67
C ASP A 117 21.93 16.24 2.16
N ILE A 118 22.61 15.19 1.68
CA ILE A 118 22.92 14.96 0.26
C ILE A 118 22.39 13.58 -0.13
N PRO A 119 21.64 13.46 -1.23
CA PRO A 119 21.14 12.17 -1.70
C PRO A 119 22.32 11.22 -2.04
N PRO A 120 22.11 9.90 -1.95
CA PRO A 120 23.14 8.93 -2.33
C PRO A 120 23.57 9.11 -3.78
N SER A 121 24.87 8.94 -4.03
CA SER A 121 25.43 9.11 -5.38
C SER A 121 24.71 8.22 -6.39
N PRO A 122 24.33 8.76 -7.55
CA PRO A 122 23.60 8.04 -8.57
C PRO A 122 24.47 6.94 -9.18
N SER A 123 23.88 5.77 -9.41
CA SER A 123 24.49 4.69 -10.19
C SER A 123 23.61 4.35 -11.39
N ARG A 124 24.21 4.23 -12.58
CA ARG A 124 23.45 3.89 -13.79
C ARG A 124 22.91 2.46 -13.71
N LYS A 125 21.60 2.33 -13.91
CA LYS A 125 20.85 1.07 -13.90
C LYS A 125 19.99 0.96 -15.16
N SER A 126 19.53 -0.24 -15.48
CA SER A 126 18.65 -0.48 -16.64
C SER A 126 17.37 0.37 -16.62
N ILE A 127 16.82 0.61 -15.42
CA ILE A 127 15.63 1.45 -15.22
C ILE A 127 15.86 2.94 -15.52
N CYS A 128 17.11 3.41 -15.48
CA CYS A 128 17.41 4.84 -15.67
C CYS A 128 16.95 5.34 -17.04
N ARG A 129 17.03 4.50 -18.09
CA ARG A 129 16.61 4.85 -19.46
C ARG A 129 15.12 5.24 -19.59
N LYS A 130 14.30 4.86 -18.61
CA LYS A 130 12.86 5.18 -18.56
C LYS A 130 12.52 6.06 -17.34
N CYS A 131 13.52 6.49 -16.58
CA CYS A 131 13.33 7.24 -15.35
C CYS A 131 13.17 8.74 -15.66
N GLY A 132 12.06 9.33 -15.21
CA GLY A 132 11.81 10.77 -15.38
C GLY A 132 12.82 11.69 -14.68
N TYR A 133 13.68 11.14 -13.81
CA TYR A 133 14.70 11.88 -13.07
C TYR A 133 16.12 11.66 -13.61
N GLU A 134 16.30 10.95 -14.74
CA GLU A 134 17.64 10.64 -15.27
C GLU A 134 18.54 11.88 -15.41
N LEU A 135 18.00 12.95 -16.01
CA LEU A 135 18.74 14.20 -16.20
C LEU A 135 19.15 14.81 -14.86
N PHE A 136 18.23 14.92 -13.91
CA PHE A 136 18.53 15.46 -12.57
C PHE A 136 19.56 14.64 -11.81
N CYS A 137 19.53 13.32 -11.95
CA CYS A 137 20.48 12.45 -11.27
C CYS A 137 21.90 12.57 -11.81
N PHE A 138 22.10 12.81 -13.11
CA PHE A 138 23.43 12.76 -13.75
C PHE A 138 23.90 14.11 -14.34
N SER A 139 23.30 15.23 -13.92
CA SER A 139 23.76 16.58 -14.24
C SER A 139 24.75 17.11 -13.20
#